data_AF-A0A7C9B2D3-F1
#
_entry.id   AF-A0A7C9B2D3-F1
#
_cell.length_a   1.000
_cell.length_b   1.000
_cell.length_c   1.000
_cell.angle_alpha   90.00
_cell.angle_beta   90.00
_cell.angle_gamma   90.00
#
_symmetry.space_group_name_H-M   'P 1'
#
loop_
_entity.id
_entity.type
_entity.pdbx_description
1 polymer ?
#
loop_
_entity_poly.entity_id
_entity_poly.type
_entity_poly.pdbx_seq_one_letter_code
_entity_poly.pdbx_strand_id
1 'polypeptide(L)'
;QVYNRENGHIGFMLSCYDAELSYNHQTDTFQARYPPHGRRAVAIESGVPWERLRAAPVNTSPHDLHVSDCLNNLHPGDHIEIQWRRNKEFPYGWWYGVVGHLESCDGQENYCHCHTSGAVVLEFNHYSPGSRWRRTVISRKDHRETGNETDGFYG
;
A
#
# COMPACT_ATOMS: atom_id res chain seq x y z
N GLN A 1 6.70 0.37 11.50
CA GLN A 1 5.41 0.13 10.82
C GLN A 1 4.74 -1.10 11.40
N VAL A 2 3.41 -1.13 11.37
CA VAL A 2 2.57 -2.25 11.81
C VAL A 2 1.82 -2.83 10.61
N TYR A 3 1.96 -4.13 10.37
CA TYR A 3 1.20 -4.87 9.37
C TYR A 3 -0.25 -5.06 9.80
N ASN A 4 -1.17 -5.08 8.83
CA ASN A 4 -2.56 -5.47 8.98
C ASN A 4 -3.23 -4.78 10.16
N ARG A 5 -3.21 -3.44 10.18
CA ARG A 5 -3.91 -2.62 11.18
C ARG A 5 -5.30 -3.20 11.45
N GLU A 6 -5.72 -3.18 12.73
CA GLU A 6 -7.02 -3.72 13.17
C GLU A 6 -7.18 -5.22 12.83
N ASN A 7 -6.11 -6.00 13.04
CA ASN A 7 -6.06 -7.45 12.84
C ASN A 7 -6.45 -7.92 11.44
N GLY A 8 -6.17 -7.12 10.41
CA GLY A 8 -6.39 -7.51 9.03
C GLY A 8 -7.86 -7.61 8.65
N HIS A 9 -8.70 -6.67 9.12
CA HIS A 9 -10.01 -6.43 8.51
C HIS A 9 -9.87 -6.48 6.99
N ILE A 10 -10.79 -7.15 6.29
CA ILE A 10 -10.66 -7.55 4.87
C ILE A 10 -10.19 -6.40 3.95
N GLY A 11 -10.58 -5.15 4.25
CA GLY A 11 -10.17 -3.96 3.52
C GLY A 11 -8.71 -3.51 3.69
N PHE A 12 -7.95 -4.06 4.65
CA PHE A 12 -6.60 -3.63 5.04
C PHE A 12 -5.59 -4.81 5.07
N MET A 13 -5.93 -5.96 4.51
CA MET A 13 -5.01 -7.09 4.45
C MET A 13 -3.80 -6.77 3.55
N LEU A 14 -2.63 -7.24 3.95
CA LEU A 14 -1.35 -6.98 3.29
C LEU A 14 -1.02 -5.48 3.17
N SER A 15 -1.38 -4.72 4.21
CA SER A 15 -1.03 -3.30 4.32
C SER A 15 -0.15 -3.01 5.54
N CYS A 16 0.60 -1.93 5.48
CA CYS A 16 1.50 -1.46 6.53
C CYS A 16 1.27 0.02 6.85
N TYR A 17 1.25 0.36 8.14
CA TYR A 17 1.07 1.74 8.60
C TYR A 17 2.20 2.19 9.54
N ASP A 18 2.58 3.46 9.44
CA ASP A 18 3.45 4.09 10.43
C ASP A 18 2.73 4.18 11.78
N ALA A 19 3.47 3.94 12.85
CA ALA A 19 2.98 4.04 14.22
C ALA A 19 4.14 4.30 15.16
N GLU A 20 3.88 5.05 16.23
CA GLU A 20 4.74 5.10 17.40
C GLU A 20 4.53 3.82 18.22
N LEU A 21 5.62 3.16 18.60
CA LEU A 21 5.56 1.89 19.31
C LEU A 21 6.08 2.05 20.74
N SER A 22 5.35 1.48 21.69
CA SER A 22 5.77 1.35 23.09
C SER A 22 5.78 -0.13 23.47
N TYR A 23 6.93 -0.62 23.93
CA TYR A 23 7.11 -2.03 24.28
C TYR A 23 6.61 -2.31 25.70
N ASN A 24 5.80 -3.35 25.86
CA ASN A 24 5.35 -3.88 27.14
C ASN A 24 6.03 -5.23 27.42
N HIS A 25 7.01 -5.21 28.33
CA HIS A 25 7.77 -6.39 28.74
C HIS A 25 6.94 -7.45 29.49
N GLN A 26 5.80 -7.09 30.09
CA GLN A 26 4.99 -8.05 30.86
C GLN A 26 4.24 -9.02 29.94
N THR A 27 3.84 -8.54 28.76
CA THR A 27 3.08 -9.30 27.77
C THR A 27 3.91 -9.67 26.54
N ASP A 28 5.16 -9.20 26.45
CA ASP A 28 6.04 -9.31 25.27
C ASP A 28 5.35 -8.83 23.98
N THR A 29 4.70 -7.67 24.06
CA THR A 29 3.98 -7.06 22.95
C THR A 29 4.12 -5.55 22.95
N PHE A 30 3.65 -4.91 21.89
CA PHE A 30 3.69 -3.46 21.72
C PHE A 30 2.30 -2.84 21.83
N GLN A 31 2.28 -1.60 22.29
CA GLN A 31 1.21 -0.65 22.04
C GLN A 31 1.61 0.19 20.83
N ALA A 32 0.79 0.19 19.78
CA ALA A 32 0.97 0.99 18.59
C ALA A 32 0.02 2.18 18.60
N ARG A 33 0.56 3.39 18.44
CA ARG A 33 -0.18 4.64 18.32
C ARG A 33 -0.03 5.18 16.90
N TYR A 34 -1.12 5.19 16.16
CA TYR A 34 -1.13 5.61 14.76
C TYR A 34 -1.22 7.14 14.62
N PRO A 35 -0.68 7.74 13.54
CA PRO A 35 -0.86 9.16 13.27
C PRO A 35 -2.34 9.55 13.26
N PRO A 36 -2.71 10.74 13.78
CA PRO A 36 -4.10 11.20 13.78
C PRO A 36 -4.64 11.33 12.35
N HIS A 37 -5.97 11.26 12.21
CA HIS A 37 -6.66 11.41 10.93
C HIS A 37 -7.66 12.56 11.05
N GLY A 38 -7.34 13.73 10.52
CA GLY A 38 -8.17 14.92 10.65
C GLY A 38 -8.56 15.22 12.10
N ARG A 39 -9.87 15.24 12.39
CA ARG A 39 -10.43 15.46 13.73
C ARG A 39 -10.67 14.19 14.55
N ARG A 40 -10.34 13.00 14.02
CA ARG A 40 -10.59 11.73 14.72
C ARG A 40 -9.59 11.53 15.86
N ALA A 41 -10.05 10.85 16.91
CA ALA A 41 -9.19 10.41 17.98
C ALA A 41 -8.05 9.54 17.44
N VAL A 42 -6.89 9.64 18.10
CA VAL A 42 -5.72 8.83 17.79
C VAL A 42 -6.09 7.35 17.98
N ALA A 43 -5.89 6.55 16.94
CA ALA A 43 -6.08 5.11 17.03
C ALA A 43 -4.90 4.49 17.80
N ILE A 44 -5.23 3.67 18.81
CA ILE A 44 -4.26 2.94 19.61
C ILE A 44 -4.62 1.46 19.53
N GLU A 45 -3.63 0.64 19.20
CA GLU A 45 -3.74 -0.81 19.15
C GLU A 45 -2.82 -1.42 20.20
N SER A 46 -3.38 -2.26 21.07
CA SER A 46 -2.64 -2.93 22.15
C SER A 46 -2.36 -4.38 21.76
N GLY A 47 -1.27 -4.94 22.28
CA GLY A 47 -0.97 -6.36 22.06
C GLY A 47 -0.42 -6.67 20.67
N VAL A 48 0.19 -5.68 19.99
CA VAL A 48 0.82 -5.88 18.68
C VAL A 48 2.05 -6.77 18.88
N PRO A 49 2.13 -7.95 18.26
CA PRO A 49 3.26 -8.84 18.43
C PRO A 49 4.41 -8.49 17.47
N TRP A 50 5.60 -9.03 17.73
CA TRP A 50 6.83 -8.72 16.99
C TRP A 50 6.72 -9.00 15.48
N GLU A 51 6.07 -10.10 15.10
CA GLU A 51 5.89 -10.51 13.69
C GLU A 51 5.05 -9.54 12.86
N ARG A 52 4.29 -8.65 13.51
CA ARG A 52 3.54 -7.59 12.82
C ARG A 52 4.33 -6.30 12.68
N LEU A 53 5.56 -6.24 13.16
CA LEU A 53 6.40 -5.05 13.09
C LEU A 53 7.43 -5.16 11.98
N ARG A 54 7.70 -4.03 11.34
CA ARG A 54 8.89 -3.84 10.51
C ARG A 54 9.44 -2.43 10.63
N ALA A 55 10.70 -2.24 10.28
CA ALA A 55 11.23 -0.91 9.99
C ALA A 55 10.50 -0.31 8.77
N ALA A 56 10.33 1.01 8.74
CA ALA A 56 9.81 1.67 7.56
C ALA A 56 10.82 1.49 6.40
N PRO A 57 10.38 1.07 5.20
CA PRO A 57 11.30 0.83 4.08
C PRO A 57 11.90 2.14 3.55
N VAL A 58 11.20 3.25 3.73
CA VAL A 58 11.64 4.59 3.32
C VAL A 58 11.46 5.58 4.47
N ASN A 59 12.35 6.57 4.55
CA ASN A 59 12.23 7.65 5.52
C ASN A 59 11.40 8.79 4.92
N THR A 60 10.07 8.65 4.97
CA THR A 60 9.11 9.64 4.45
C THR A 60 8.00 9.82 5.47
N SER A 61 7.50 11.05 5.64
CA SER A 61 6.36 11.30 6.51
C SER A 61 5.14 10.51 6.01
N PRO A 62 4.30 9.97 6.91
CA PRO A 62 3.08 9.27 6.50
C PRO A 62 2.06 10.16 5.79
N HIS A 63 2.25 11.49 5.78
CA HIS A 63 1.39 12.44 5.05
C HIS A 63 1.96 12.86 3.69
N ASP A 64 3.20 12.49 3.41
CA ASP A 64 3.90 12.90 2.20
C ASP A 64 3.91 11.77 1.18
N LEU A 65 3.71 12.15 -0.08
CA LEU A 65 3.81 11.24 -1.22
C LEU A 65 5.29 10.86 -1.41
N HIS A 66 5.59 9.57 -1.39
CA HIS A 66 6.93 9.06 -1.71
C HIS A 66 7.13 9.08 -3.23
N VAL A 67 8.12 9.86 -3.68
CA VAL A 67 8.49 9.90 -5.10
C VAL A 67 9.47 8.77 -5.40
N SER A 68 8.95 7.69 -5.98
CA SER A 68 9.76 6.54 -6.39
C SER A 68 10.52 6.80 -7.70
N ASP A 69 11.76 6.31 -7.78
CA ASP A 69 12.59 6.28 -8.98
C ASP A 69 12.54 4.92 -9.71
N CYS A 70 11.90 3.91 -9.12
CA CYS A 70 11.90 2.54 -9.65
C CYS A 70 10.75 2.25 -10.61
N LEU A 71 9.78 3.18 -10.76
CA LEU A 71 8.57 2.96 -11.55
C LEU A 71 8.85 2.61 -13.00
N ASN A 72 9.94 3.13 -13.60
CA ASN A 72 10.33 2.82 -14.97
C ASN A 72 10.88 1.39 -15.16
N ASN A 73 11.30 0.73 -14.08
CA ASN A 73 11.93 -0.59 -14.12
C ASN A 73 10.92 -1.72 -13.84
N LEU A 74 9.66 -1.39 -13.56
CA LEU A 74 8.64 -2.38 -13.23
C LEU A 74 8.17 -3.19 -14.44
N HIS A 75 8.21 -4.51 -14.28
CA HIS A 75 7.74 -5.53 -15.22
C HIS A 75 6.57 -6.32 -14.62
N PRO A 76 5.67 -6.89 -15.45
CA PRO A 76 4.67 -7.82 -14.97
C PRO A 76 5.30 -8.95 -14.12
N GLY A 77 4.68 -9.26 -12.99
CA GLY A 77 5.18 -10.20 -11.99
C GLY A 77 5.98 -9.57 -10.85
N ASP A 78 6.45 -8.32 -11.00
CA ASP A 78 7.20 -7.65 -9.93
C ASP A 78 6.30 -7.39 -8.71
N HIS A 79 6.85 -7.64 -7.52
CA HIS A 79 6.21 -7.36 -6.26
C HIS A 79 6.47 -5.92 -5.83
N ILE A 80 5.42 -5.21 -5.43
CA ILE A 80 5.50 -3.80 -5.08
C ILE A 80 4.74 -3.49 -3.80
N GLU A 81 5.09 -2.36 -3.21
CA GLU A 81 4.23 -1.65 -2.27
C GLU A 81 3.93 -0.27 -2.84
N ILE A 82 2.66 0.13 -2.80
CA ILE A 82 2.22 1.45 -3.26
C ILE A 82 1.60 2.22 -2.09
N GLN A 83 1.77 3.55 -2.04
CA GLN A 83 1.08 4.34 -1.03
C GLN A 83 -0.41 4.40 -1.37
N TRP A 84 -1.25 4.18 -0.36
CA TRP A 84 -2.70 4.34 -0.49
C TRP A 84 -3.29 5.06 0.70
N ARG A 85 -4.24 5.96 0.45
CA ARG A 85 -5.09 6.56 1.50
C ARG A 85 -6.53 6.67 1.06
N ARG A 86 -7.44 6.59 2.04
CA ARG A 86 -8.88 6.71 1.78
C ARG A 86 -9.27 8.11 1.27
N ASN A 87 -8.70 9.14 1.88
CA ASN A 87 -8.88 10.54 1.51
C ASN A 87 -7.72 11.40 2.00
N LYS A 88 -7.71 12.68 1.64
CA LYS A 88 -6.59 13.59 1.91
C LYS A 88 -6.36 13.93 3.39
N GLU A 89 -7.31 13.63 4.28
CA GLU A 89 -7.15 13.78 5.73
C GLU A 89 -6.46 12.57 6.38
N PHE A 90 -6.40 11.44 5.68
CA PHE A 90 -5.73 10.23 6.17
C PHE A 90 -4.25 10.23 5.74
N PRO A 91 -3.35 9.72 6.60
CA PRO A 91 -2.01 9.34 6.18
C PRO A 91 -2.07 8.20 5.17
N TYR A 92 -1.02 8.09 4.38
CA TYR A 92 -0.78 6.92 3.54
C TYR A 92 -0.48 5.69 4.41
N GLY A 93 -1.00 4.54 3.97
CA GLY A 93 -0.44 3.23 4.27
C GLY A 93 0.27 2.68 3.04
N TRP A 94 1.06 1.63 3.23
CA TRP A 94 1.71 0.89 2.16
C TRP A 94 0.91 -0.36 1.85
N TRP A 95 0.53 -0.53 0.60
CA TRP A 95 -0.30 -1.63 0.14
C TRP A 95 0.49 -2.52 -0.78
N TYR A 96 0.59 -3.80 -0.41
CA TYR A 96 1.27 -4.79 -1.22
C TYR A 96 0.44 -5.18 -2.45
N GLY A 97 1.10 -5.21 -3.60
CA GLY A 97 0.52 -5.67 -4.86
C GLY A 97 1.56 -6.33 -5.75
N VAL A 98 1.11 -6.74 -6.93
CA VAL A 98 1.95 -7.28 -8.00
C VAL A 98 1.67 -6.50 -9.29
N VAL A 99 2.70 -6.27 -10.09
CA VAL A 99 2.52 -5.64 -11.40
C VAL A 99 1.84 -6.64 -12.34
N GLY A 100 0.70 -6.25 -12.89
CA GLY A 100 -0.09 -7.06 -13.83
C GLY A 100 0.23 -6.77 -15.29
N HIS A 101 -0.37 -7.56 -16.17
CA HIS A 101 -0.37 -7.28 -17.60
C HIS A 101 -1.47 -6.27 -17.99
N LEU A 102 -1.21 -5.54 -19.07
CA LEU A 102 -2.24 -4.72 -19.74
C LEU A 102 -3.32 -5.62 -20.32
N GLU A 103 -4.55 -5.12 -20.44
CA GLU A 103 -5.67 -5.90 -21.01
C GLU A 103 -5.42 -6.34 -22.45
N SER A 104 -4.62 -5.56 -23.20
CA SER A 104 -4.23 -5.88 -24.58
C SER A 104 -3.08 -6.89 -24.69
N CYS A 105 -2.48 -7.31 -23.57
CA CYS A 105 -1.37 -8.25 -23.55
C CYS A 105 -1.88 -9.64 -23.13
N ASP A 106 -1.49 -10.67 -23.89
CA ASP A 106 -1.86 -12.07 -23.63
C ASP A 106 -0.93 -12.77 -22.62
N GLY A 107 0.02 -12.05 -22.04
CA GLY A 107 0.98 -12.57 -21.08
C GLY A 107 2.12 -13.39 -21.69
N GLN A 108 2.24 -13.48 -23.01
CA GLN A 108 3.37 -14.18 -23.63
C GLN A 108 4.67 -13.39 -23.45
N GLU A 109 5.67 -14.00 -22.81
CA GLU A 109 6.95 -13.35 -22.48
C GLU A 109 7.63 -12.73 -23.72
N ASN A 110 7.62 -13.43 -24.86
CA ASN A 110 8.30 -13.00 -26.09
C ASN A 110 7.64 -11.79 -26.79
N TYR A 111 6.38 -11.49 -26.46
CA TYR A 111 5.60 -10.42 -27.10
C TYR A 111 5.05 -9.42 -26.07
N CYS A 112 5.54 -9.47 -24.83
CA CYS A 112 5.10 -8.58 -23.77
C CYS A 112 5.75 -7.20 -23.87
N HIS A 113 4.95 -6.19 -24.23
CA HIS A 113 5.39 -4.79 -24.27
C HIS A 113 4.90 -3.96 -23.06
N CYS A 114 4.37 -4.59 -22.01
CA CYS A 114 3.83 -3.90 -20.83
C CYS A 114 4.86 -3.01 -20.13
N HIS A 115 6.13 -3.42 -20.07
CA HIS A 115 7.20 -2.65 -19.44
C HIS A 115 7.48 -1.32 -20.17
N THR A 116 7.31 -1.27 -21.50
CA THR A 116 7.46 -0.04 -22.30
C THR A 116 6.23 0.87 -22.30
N SER A 117 5.10 0.39 -21.79
CA SER A 117 3.87 1.17 -21.75
C SER A 117 3.98 2.32 -20.75
N GLY A 118 3.33 3.44 -21.08
CA GLY A 118 3.17 4.56 -20.16
C GLY A 118 2.24 4.25 -18.98
N ALA A 119 1.57 3.09 -18.96
CA ALA A 119 0.70 2.65 -17.87
C ALA A 119 1.28 1.41 -17.17
N VAL A 120 1.08 1.33 -15.86
CA VAL A 120 1.39 0.17 -15.02
C VAL A 120 0.10 -0.34 -14.39
N VAL A 121 -0.18 -1.62 -14.58
CA VAL A 121 -1.32 -2.29 -13.94
C VAL A 121 -0.85 -2.82 -12.60
N LEU A 122 -1.60 -2.55 -11.54
CA LEU A 122 -1.33 -3.09 -10.21
C LEU A 122 -2.47 -4.03 -9.82
N GLU A 123 -2.10 -5.20 -9.32
CA GLU A 123 -3.01 -6.25 -8.91
C GLU A 123 -2.85 -6.58 -7.42
N PHE A 124 -3.97 -6.52 -6.72
CA PHE A 124 -4.11 -6.79 -5.29
C PHE A 124 -4.81 -8.13 -5.13
N ASN A 125 -4.06 -9.21 -5.37
CA ASN A 125 -4.59 -10.58 -5.49
C ASN A 125 -5.23 -11.15 -4.20
N HIS A 126 -5.07 -10.47 -3.07
CA HIS A 126 -5.76 -10.81 -1.83
C HIS A 126 -7.25 -10.39 -1.84
N TYR A 127 -7.69 -9.56 -2.78
CA TYR A 127 -9.10 -9.26 -2.98
C TYR A 127 -9.80 -10.24 -3.92
N SER A 128 -11.08 -10.50 -3.66
CA SER A 128 -11.91 -11.35 -4.50
C SER A 128 -11.99 -10.85 -5.95
N PRO A 129 -12.15 -11.74 -6.95
CA PRO A 129 -12.11 -11.37 -8.36
C PRO A 129 -13.01 -10.22 -8.84
N GLY A 130 -14.15 -10.00 -8.19
CA GLY A 130 -15.08 -8.91 -8.52
C GLY A 130 -14.88 -7.63 -7.68
N SER A 131 -13.86 -7.58 -6.82
CA SER A 131 -13.59 -6.40 -6.01
C SER A 131 -13.03 -5.27 -6.86
N ARG A 132 -13.63 -4.08 -6.73
CA ARG A 132 -13.10 -2.84 -7.33
C ARG A 132 -11.68 -2.48 -6.86
N TRP A 133 -11.26 -2.98 -5.69
CA TRP A 133 -9.92 -2.75 -5.16
C TRP A 133 -8.90 -3.78 -5.65
N ARG A 134 -9.32 -4.79 -6.42
CA ARG A 134 -8.41 -5.85 -6.89
C ARG A 134 -7.41 -5.33 -7.93
N ARG A 135 -7.77 -4.30 -8.69
CA ARG A 135 -6.97 -3.84 -9.81
C ARG A 135 -7.07 -2.34 -9.97
N THR A 136 -5.94 -1.69 -10.20
CA THR A 136 -5.88 -0.28 -10.59
C THR A 136 -4.81 -0.07 -11.66
N VAL A 137 -4.85 1.08 -12.33
CA VAL A 137 -3.88 1.46 -13.35
C VAL A 137 -3.30 2.81 -12.98
N ILE A 138 -1.97 2.88 -12.89
CA ILE A 138 -1.25 4.12 -12.66
C ILE A 138 -0.43 4.52 -13.88
N SER A 139 -0.16 5.82 -14.02
CA SER A 139 0.76 6.31 -15.06
C SER A 139 2.20 6.08 -14.64
N ARG A 140 3.00 5.47 -15.51
CA ARG A 140 4.46 5.36 -15.39
C ARG A 140 5.15 6.72 -15.55
N LYS A 141 4.57 7.60 -16.37
CA LYS A 141 5.08 8.96 -16.62
C LYS A 141 4.44 9.94 -15.66
N ASP A 142 5.27 10.74 -14.99
CA ASP A 142 4.83 11.80 -14.09
C ASP A 142 3.84 11.32 -13.01
N HIS A 143 4.06 10.11 -12.46
CA HIS A 143 3.16 9.57 -11.46
C HIS A 143 3.05 10.55 -10.30
N ARG A 144 1.80 10.89 -10.01
CA ARG A 144 1.37 11.60 -8.82
C ARG A 144 0.25 10.80 -8.21
N GLU A 145 -0.13 11.16 -7.01
CA GLU A 145 -1.33 10.62 -6.40
C GLU A 145 -2.52 10.69 -7.37
N THR A 146 -3.13 9.54 -7.63
CA THR A 146 -4.29 9.35 -8.50
C THR A 146 -5.37 8.58 -7.75
N GLY A 147 -6.63 8.94 -7.97
CA GLY A 147 -7.75 8.22 -7.38
C GLY A 147 -8.89 9.15 -7.02
N ASN A 148 -9.78 8.67 -6.15
CA ASN A 148 -10.98 9.38 -5.76
C ASN A 148 -11.45 8.92 -4.38
N GLU A 149 -12.42 9.62 -3.78
CA GLU A 149 -12.98 9.29 -2.46
C GLU A 149 -13.70 7.92 -2.38
N THR A 150 -14.05 7.35 -3.52
CA THR A 150 -14.75 6.07 -3.63
C THR A 150 -13.78 4.89 -3.54
N ASP A 151 -12.66 4.97 -4.26
CA ASP A 151 -11.67 3.89 -4.39
C ASP A 151 -10.39 4.13 -3.56
N GLY A 152 -10.27 5.34 -3.00
CA GLY A 152 -9.05 5.86 -2.39
C GLY A 152 -8.08 6.41 -3.43
N PHE A 153 -6.96 6.90 -2.92
CA PHE A 153 -5.91 7.55 -3.66
C PHE A 153 -4.64 6.73 -3.57
N TYR A 154 -4.05 6.43 -4.73
CA TYR A 154 -2.83 5.65 -4.93
C TYR A 154 -1.69 6.57 -5.37
N GLY A 155 -0.52 6.42 -4.76
CA GLY A 155 0.64 7.27 -4.99
C GLY A 155 1.97 6.52 -4.95
#